data_AF-A0A3D9UA27-F1
#
_entry.id   AF-A0A3D9UA27-F1
#
_cell.length_a   1.000
_cell.length_b   1.000
_cell.length_c   1.000
_cell.angle_alpha   90.00
_cell.angle_beta   90.00
_cell.angle_gamma   90.00
#
_symmetry.space_group_name_H-M   'P 1'
#
loop_
_entity.id
_entity.type
_entity.pdbx_description
1 polymer ?
#
loop_
_entity_poly.entity_id
_entity_poly.type
_entity_poly.pdbx_seq_one_letter_code
_entity_poly.pdbx_strand_id
1 'polypeptide(L)'
;MKIDINALPNDPTELKRLLIKQSQRLAFLEEQFRLAQQKRFGASSEAFPGQGELFNEAEEIALPAETATAQETLTSPRRKPIRQPLPKDLPRETVFHDIADEEKQCATSPARIGA
;
A
#
# COMPACT_ATOMS: atom_id res chain seq x y z
N MET A 1 16.97 8.14 32.04
CA MET A 1 16.48 7.59 33.33
C MET A 1 17.60 6.77 33.93
N LYS A 2 18.02 7.08 35.17
CA LYS A 2 19.00 6.25 35.87
C LYS A 2 18.21 5.12 36.56
N ILE A 3 18.63 3.88 36.36
CA ILE A 3 18.02 2.73 37.02
C ILE A 3 18.74 2.57 38.35
N ASP A 4 18.00 2.61 39.46
CA ASP A 4 18.56 2.42 40.79
C ASP A 4 18.82 0.93 41.03
N ILE A 5 20.09 0.53 41.01
CA ILE A 5 20.54 -0.88 41.08
C ILE A 5 20.08 -1.54 42.38
N ASN A 6 20.04 -0.78 43.48
CA ASN A 6 19.62 -1.27 44.79
C ASN A 6 18.11 -1.57 44.89
N ALA A 7 17.31 -1.14 43.91
CA ALA A 7 15.87 -1.42 43.85
C ALA A 7 15.54 -2.72 43.10
N LEU A 8 16.54 -3.40 42.51
CA LEU A 8 16.31 -4.66 41.81
C LEU A 8 16.25 -5.82 42.81
N PRO A 9 15.40 -6.83 42.55
CA PRO A 9 15.43 -8.06 43.31
C PRO A 9 16.78 -8.77 43.18
N ASN A 10 17.27 -9.34 44.29
CA ASN A 10 18.51 -10.12 44.30
C ASN A 10 18.28 -11.61 43.96
N ASP A 11 17.02 -12.05 43.86
CA ASP A 11 16.71 -13.43 43.48
C ASP A 11 16.91 -13.65 41.96
N PRO A 12 17.75 -14.62 41.54
CA PRO A 12 17.99 -14.91 40.14
C PRO A 12 16.74 -15.32 39.36
N THR A 13 15.71 -15.90 40.01
CA THR A 13 14.49 -16.31 39.29
C THR A 13 13.62 -15.11 38.94
N GLU A 14 13.48 -14.16 39.87
CA GLU A 14 12.77 -12.90 39.64
C GLU A 14 13.47 -12.03 38.60
N LEU A 15 14.80 -11.95 38.64
CA LEU A 15 15.59 -11.25 37.63
C LEU A 15 15.37 -11.82 36.22
N LYS A 16 15.36 -13.14 36.06
CA LYS A 16 15.06 -13.80 34.78
C LYS A 16 13.66 -13.47 34.27
N ARG A 17 12.66 -13.45 35.15
CA ARG A 17 11.28 -13.04 34.77
C ARG A 17 11.22 -11.60 34.30
N LEU A 18 11.89 -10.68 35.00
CA LEU A 18 11.96 -9.27 34.61
C LEU A 18 12.66 -9.09 33.26
N LEU A 19 13.75 -9.81 33.01
CA LEU A 19 14.45 -9.80 31.72
C LEU A 19 13.55 -10.28 30.58
N ILE A 20 12.82 -11.37 30.77
CA ILE A 20 11.86 -11.87 29.77
C ILE A 20 10.77 -10.83 29.51
N LYS A 21 10.23 -10.21 30.55
CA LYS A 21 9.21 -9.16 30.41
C LYS A 21 9.73 -7.95 29.64
N GLN A 22 10.96 -7.52 29.94
CA GLN A 22 11.59 -6.41 29.22
C GLN A 22 11.91 -6.75 27.77
N SER A 23 12.42 -7.96 27.50
CA SER A 23 12.72 -8.38 26.12
C SER A 23 11.45 -8.46 25.26
N GLN A 24 10.37 -9.00 25.80
CA GLN A 24 9.06 -8.99 25.14
C GLN A 24 8.56 -7.57 24.87
N ARG A 25 8.74 -6.65 25.82
CA ARG A 25 8.34 -5.25 25.64
C ARG A 25 9.19 -4.55 24.57
N LEU A 26 10.49 -4.82 24.53
CA LEU A 26 11.39 -4.28 23.51
C LEU A 26 10.99 -4.79 22.12
N ALA A 27 10.81 -6.10 21.95
CA ALA A 27 10.39 -6.69 20.68
C ALA A 27 9.08 -6.07 20.18
N PHE A 28 8.08 -5.93 21.06
CA PHE A 28 6.82 -5.26 20.73
C PHE A 28 7.03 -3.81 20.26
N LEU A 29 7.86 -3.04 20.96
CA LEU A 29 8.12 -1.64 20.59
C LEU A 29 8.91 -1.53 19.28
N GLU A 30 9.83 -2.43 19.02
CA GLU A 30 10.57 -2.51 17.75
C GLU A 30 9.64 -2.79 16.58
N GLU A 31 8.67 -3.71 16.73
CA GLU A 31 7.64 -3.96 15.72
C GLU A 31 6.77 -2.74 15.46
N GLN A 32 6.29 -2.07 16.52
CA GLN A 32 5.53 -0.84 16.38
C GLN A 32 6.34 0.26 15.69
N PHE A 33 7.63 0.36 16.00
CA PHE A 33 8.52 1.31 15.35
C PHE A 33 8.69 1.01 13.85
N ARG A 34 8.94 -0.25 13.48
CA ARG A 34 9.03 -0.67 12.06
C ARG A 34 7.74 -0.36 11.31
N LEU A 35 6.59 -0.68 11.90
CA LEU A 35 5.29 -0.42 11.31
C LEU A 35 5.04 1.09 11.14
N ALA A 36 5.41 1.91 12.12
CA ALA A 36 5.31 3.36 12.01
C ALA A 36 6.22 3.92 10.91
N GLN A 37 7.46 3.42 10.79
CA GLN A 37 8.38 3.79 9.72
C GLN A 37 7.81 3.44 8.35
N GLN A 38 7.28 2.22 8.19
CA GLN A 38 6.65 1.80 6.93
C GLN A 38 5.42 2.65 6.59
N LYS A 39 4.57 2.99 7.56
CA LYS A 39 3.42 3.88 7.31
C LYS A 39 3.84 5.29 6.91
N ARG A 40 4.92 5.80 7.50
CA ARG A 40 5.41 7.17 7.24
C ARG A 40 6.16 7.28 5.92
N PHE A 41 6.98 6.28 5.58
CA PHE A 41 7.91 6.35 4.46
C PHE A 41 7.64 5.33 3.35
N GLY A 42 6.68 4.42 3.50
CA GLY A 42 6.33 3.40 2.50
C GLY A 42 5.89 4.04 1.18
N ALA A 43 4.96 5.00 1.24
CA ALA A 43 4.51 5.73 0.06
C ALA A 43 5.64 6.51 -0.64
N SER A 44 6.61 7.03 0.12
CA SER A 44 7.79 7.69 -0.47
C SER A 44 8.83 6.69 -1.02
N SER A 45 8.86 5.45 -0.52
CA SER A 45 9.76 4.40 -1.03
C SER A 45 9.27 3.76 -2.32
N GLU A 46 7.98 3.89 -2.65
CA GLU A 46 7.38 3.46 -3.91
C GLU A 46 7.59 4.47 -5.05
N ALA A 47 8.17 5.65 -4.77
CA ALA A 47 8.52 6.62 -5.80
C ALA A 47 9.81 6.19 -6.51
N PHE A 48 9.71 5.25 -7.45
CA PHE A 48 10.82 4.92 -8.35
C PHE A 48 10.97 6.00 -9.43
N PRO A 49 12.17 6.57 -9.68
CA PRO A 49 12.39 7.49 -10.77
C PRO A 49 12.15 6.76 -12.10
N GLY A 50 11.10 7.15 -12.83
CA GLY A 50 10.63 6.47 -14.05
C GLY A 50 9.33 5.67 -13.88
N GLN A 51 8.76 5.57 -12.67
CA GLN A 51 7.47 4.89 -12.47
C GLN A 51 6.31 5.54 -13.26
N GLY A 52 6.39 6.85 -13.52
CA GLY A 52 5.43 7.55 -14.37
C GLY A 52 5.57 7.22 -15.85
N GLU A 53 6.76 6.79 -16.30
CA GLU A 53 7.04 6.49 -17.72
C GLU A 53 6.51 5.10 -18.14
N LEU A 54 6.32 4.18 -17.18
CA LEU A 54 5.81 2.82 -17.41
C LEU A 54 4.41 2.76 -18.04
N PHE A 55 3.64 3.84 -17.99
CA PHE A 55 2.27 3.90 -18.53
C PHE A 55 2.03 5.08 -19.46
N ASN A 56 3.11 5.71 -19.95
CA ASN A 56 3.02 6.90 -20.81
C ASN A 56 3.05 6.59 -22.33
N GLU A 57 2.85 5.33 -22.72
CA GLU A 57 2.92 4.89 -24.12
C GLU A 57 2.00 5.70 -25.06
N ALA A 58 0.79 6.03 -24.62
CA ALA A 58 -0.15 6.83 -25.43
C ALA A 58 0.27 8.30 -25.59
N GLU A 59 0.93 8.88 -24.58
CA GLU A 59 1.47 10.25 -24.64
C GLU A 59 2.72 10.29 -25.52
N GLU A 60 3.57 9.25 -25.46
CA GLU A 60 4.76 9.11 -26.30
C GLU A 60 4.40 8.99 -27.78
N ILE A 61 3.35 8.23 -28.12
CA ILE A 61 2.82 8.13 -29.48
C ILE A 61 2.18 9.46 -29.95
N ALA A 62 1.60 10.21 -29.01
CA ALA A 62 0.94 11.48 -29.30
C ALA A 62 1.91 12.67 -29.42
N LEU A 63 3.21 12.50 -29.14
CA LEU A 63 4.22 13.54 -29.35
C LEU A 63 4.51 13.70 -30.85
N PRO A 64 4.07 14.78 -31.51
CA PRO A 64 4.51 15.05 -32.87
C PRO A 64 6.01 15.36 -32.85
N ALA A 65 6.76 14.72 -33.75
CA ALA A 65 8.13 15.15 -34.07
C ALA A 65 8.03 16.60 -34.57
N GLU A 66 8.64 17.53 -33.81
CA GLU A 66 8.60 18.99 -34.00
C GLU A 66 7.30 19.69 -33.56
N THR A 67 7.33 20.33 -32.38
CA THR A 67 6.99 21.76 -32.30
C THR A 67 7.69 22.41 -31.11
N ALA A 68 8.57 23.35 -31.43
CA ALA A 68 9.07 24.35 -30.51
C ALA A 68 7.91 25.19 -29.95
N THR A 69 8.01 25.49 -28.66
CA THR A 69 7.54 26.75 -28.03
C THR A 69 6.30 27.42 -28.62
N ALA A 70 5.14 27.09 -28.10
CA ALA A 70 4.04 28.04 -27.99
C ALA A 70 3.42 27.89 -26.60
N GLN A 71 3.82 28.76 -25.67
CA GLN A 71 3.11 28.95 -24.42
C GLN A 71 1.80 29.68 -24.72
N GLU A 72 0.78 28.93 -25.18
CA GLU A 72 -0.58 29.47 -25.22
C GLU A 72 -1.06 29.67 -23.78
N THR A 73 -1.19 30.94 -23.40
CA THR A 73 -1.74 31.32 -22.11
C THR A 73 -3.25 31.11 -22.16
N LEU A 74 -3.71 29.93 -21.79
CA LEU A 74 -5.14 29.61 -21.74
C LEU A 74 -5.80 30.26 -20.51
N THR A 75 -6.22 31.52 -20.65
CA THR A 75 -6.99 32.30 -19.65
C THR A 75 -8.50 31.99 -19.73
N SER A 76 -8.87 30.72 -19.69
CA SER A 76 -10.27 30.31 -19.51
C SER A 76 -10.38 29.43 -18.27
N PRO A 77 -11.39 29.62 -17.40
CA PRO A 77 -11.58 28.73 -16.25
C PRO A 77 -11.87 27.32 -16.77
N ARG A 78 -10.85 26.46 -16.81
CA ARG A 78 -10.98 25.05 -17.12
C ARG A 78 -11.89 24.43 -16.06
N ARG A 79 -13.15 24.18 -16.45
CA ARG A 79 -14.04 23.32 -15.67
C ARG A 79 -13.38 21.94 -15.64
N LYS A 80 -13.22 21.39 -14.44
CA LYS A 80 -12.74 20.02 -14.29
C LYS A 80 -13.65 19.11 -15.11
N PRO A 81 -13.13 18.21 -15.95
CA PRO A 81 -13.96 17.30 -16.71
C PRO A 81 -14.76 16.45 -15.73
N ILE A 82 -16.06 16.67 -15.67
CA ILE A 82 -16.99 15.85 -14.90
C ILE A 82 -17.27 14.64 -15.77
N ARG A 83 -16.94 13.44 -15.28
CA ARG A 83 -17.24 12.19 -15.98
C ARG A 83 -18.76 12.08 -16.12
N GLN A 84 -19.25 12.07 -17.36
CA GLN A 84 -20.65 11.73 -17.64
C GLN A 84 -20.79 10.21 -17.58
N PRO A 85 -21.80 9.67 -16.88
CA PRO A 85 -22.03 8.24 -16.87
C PRO A 85 -22.40 7.76 -18.28
N LEU A 86 -21.95 6.55 -18.63
CA LEU A 86 -22.35 5.89 -19.87
C LEU A 86 -23.89 5.73 -19.89
N PRO A 87 -24.56 5.95 -21.05
CA PRO A 87 -25.99 5.74 -21.19
C PRO A 87 -26.43 4.34 -20.72
N LYS A 88 -27.62 4.27 -20.10
CA LYS A 88 -28.18 2.99 -19.64
C LYS A 88 -28.58 2.09 -20.80
N ASP A 89 -28.94 2.69 -21.93
CA ASP A 89 -29.43 1.99 -23.12
C ASP A 89 -28.30 1.51 -24.03
N LEU A 90 -27.04 1.77 -23.67
CA LEU A 90 -25.89 1.26 -24.40
C LEU A 90 -25.82 -0.26 -24.21
N PRO A 91 -25.76 -1.06 -25.30
CA PRO A 91 -25.69 -2.52 -25.18
C PRO A 91 -24.40 -2.92 -24.44
N ARG A 92 -24.54 -3.77 -23.42
CA ARG A 92 -23.44 -4.30 -22.61
C ARG A 92 -23.38 -5.81 -22.80
N GLU A 93 -22.21 -6.32 -23.13
CA GLU A 93 -21.94 -7.75 -23.15
C GLU A 93 -21.13 -8.12 -21.91
N THR A 94 -21.59 -9.12 -21.15
CA THR A 94 -20.87 -9.66 -19.98
C THR A 94 -20.30 -11.02 -20.33
N VAL A 95 -18.98 -11.13 -20.37
CA VAL A 95 -18.27 -12.40 -20.58
C VAL A 95 -17.72 -12.87 -19.25
N PHE A 96 -18.19 -14.03 -18.78
CA PHE A 96 -17.66 -14.67 -17.57
C PHE A 96 -16.59 -15.68 -17.98
N HIS A 97 -15.35 -15.41 -17.57
CA HIS A 97 -14.25 -16.37 -17.67
C HIS A 97 -14.14 -17.08 -16.32
N ASP A 98 -14.47 -18.36 -16.29
CA ASP A 98 -14.35 -19.20 -15.10
C ASP A 98 -13.46 -20.41 -15.39
N ILE A 99 -12.75 -20.88 -14.36
CA ILE A 99 -11.94 -22.09 -14.44
C ILE A 99 -12.82 -23.33 -14.21
N ALA A 100 -12.33 -24.52 -14.57
CA ALA A 100 -13.05 -25.75 -14.28
C ALA A 100 -13.23 -25.93 -12.76
N ASP A 101 -14.35 -26.51 -12.32
CA ASP A 101 -14.64 -26.68 -10.89
C ASP A 101 -13.59 -27.53 -10.16
N GLU A 102 -12.94 -28.45 -10.88
CA GLU A 102 -11.83 -29.27 -10.38
C GLU A 102 -10.59 -28.44 -10.04
N GLU A 103 -10.39 -27.32 -10.71
CA GLU A 103 -9.27 -26.39 -10.50
C GLU A 103 -9.59 -25.31 -9.46
N LYS A 104 -10.86 -25.17 -9.06
CA LYS A 104 -11.31 -24.28 -7.96
C LYS A 104 -11.01 -24.87 -6.58
N GLN A 105 -9.91 -25.60 -6.44
CA GLN A 105 -9.48 -26.20 -5.18
C GLN A 105 -8.37 -25.34 -4.56
N CYS A 106 -8.71 -24.60 -3.51
CA CYS A 106 -7.72 -23.89 -2.72
C CYS A 106 -7.10 -24.86 -1.71
N ALA A 107 -5.78 -25.02 -1.72
CA ALA A 107 -5.04 -25.90 -0.80
C ALA A 107 -5.17 -25.51 0.68
N THR A 108 -5.60 -24.27 0.96
CA THR A 108 -5.74 -23.72 2.31
C THR A 108 -7.04 -22.92 2.41
N SER A 109 -8.14 -23.57 2.79
CA SER A 109 -9.34 -22.85 3.22
C SER A 109 -10.03 -23.61 4.34
N PRO A 110 -10.08 -23.06 5.58
CA PRO A 110 -11.05 -23.55 6.56
C PRO A 110 -12.45 -23.30 6.00
N ALA A 111 -13.35 -24.25 6.25
CA ALA A 111 -14.74 -24.24 5.79
C ALA A 111 -15.40 -22.86 5.95
N ARG A 112 -16.25 -22.50 4.97
CA ARG A 112 -17.13 -21.33 5.00
C ARG A 112 -17.76 -21.17 6.39
N ILE A 113 -17.39 -20.12 7.12
CA ILE A 113 -18.22 -19.57 8.19
C ILE A 113 -19.28 -18.74 7.47
N GLY A 114 -20.46 -19.33 7.31
CA GLY A 114 -21.63 -18.68 6.73
C GLY A 114 -22.82 -18.78 7.69
N ALA A 115 -23.34 -17.59 8.01
CA ALA A 115 -24.55 -17.21 8.76
C ALA A 115 -24.63 -17.60 10.24
#